data_AF-A0A9W5TU30-F1
#
_entry.id   AF-A0A9W5TU30-F1
#
_cell.length_a   1.000
_cell.length_b   1.000
_cell.length_c   1.000
_cell.angle_alpha   90.00
_cell.angle_beta   90.00
_cell.angle_gamma   90.00
#
_symmetry.space_group_name_H-M   'P 1'
#
loop_
_entity.id
_entity.type
_entity.pdbx_description
1 polymer ?
#
loop_
_entity_poly.entity_id
_entity_poly.type
_entity_poly.pdbx_seq_one_letter_code
_entity_poly.pdbx_strand_id
1 'polypeptide(L)'
;MTGPLLSPGYLLLRDAVSTPRSYLSDAALGATQAAPRALPQDFAVAVASHVFDGGVVVKVLLILGIWLAGWGAAQLVAMLLPDAGLAGQAVAVTTAIWNPYVAERLLQGHWSLLVGYGCLPWVALTVLSLRRSESRGAVQVPALLFWMALAGLTPTGLMLAATIALACTVAGGAGRSRRFCALLSLGAAVGAALPWLTASAVAPGWAAQAGVAEAGVAAFAARAEPGLGTLGSLAGLGGIWNAEAVPASRTSVFAVLSVVALLSIVAIGVPLLIRRRAATPLLLLALVAVTVPALMATGPGLAVVEAVIRGFPGLGVVRDGQKWVALAMPAYALAAAGAVVTLRPRVPALVSAAVCCAVLVATLPDLAWGVGGQVRAVRYP
;
A
#
# COMPACT_ATOMS: atom_id res chain seq x y z
N MET A 1 5.30 14.95 -6.34
CA MET A 1 5.35 14.69 -4.88
C MET A 1 6.75 14.42 -4.34
N THR A 2 7.66 13.72 -5.04
CA THR A 2 9.00 13.37 -4.51
C THR A 2 10.15 14.31 -4.90
N GLY A 3 9.86 15.47 -5.51
CA GLY A 3 10.87 16.41 -6.03
C GLY A 3 12.02 16.73 -5.06
N PRO A 4 11.74 17.10 -3.80
CA PRO A 4 12.81 17.42 -2.84
C PRO A 4 13.72 16.24 -2.44
N LEU A 5 13.36 14.99 -2.77
CA LEU A 5 14.24 13.84 -2.53
C LEU A 5 15.37 13.74 -3.56
N LEU A 6 15.24 14.40 -4.71
CA LEU A 6 16.24 14.42 -5.77
C LEU A 6 17.48 15.26 -5.41
N SER A 7 17.38 16.16 -4.43
CA SER A 7 18.54 16.91 -3.96
C SER A 7 19.53 16.00 -3.21
N PRO A 8 20.83 16.35 -3.21
CA PRO A 8 21.84 15.62 -2.43
C PRO A 8 21.50 15.52 -0.94
N GLY A 9 21.98 14.48 -0.28
CA GLY A 9 21.70 14.15 1.13
C GLY A 9 20.86 12.89 1.27
N TYR A 10 20.35 12.64 2.46
CA TYR A 10 19.70 11.40 2.85
C TYR A 10 18.32 11.62 3.47
N LEU A 11 17.54 10.56 3.58
CA LEU A 11 16.22 10.64 4.19
C LEU A 11 16.40 10.49 5.71
N LEU A 12 15.92 11.47 6.46
CA LEU A 12 15.89 11.47 7.92
C LEU A 12 14.55 12.01 8.38
N LEU A 13 13.55 11.14 8.39
CA LEU A 13 12.19 11.47 8.77
C LEU A 13 11.54 10.26 9.44
N ARG A 14 11.42 10.32 10.77
CA ARG A 14 10.79 9.29 11.61
C ARG A 14 11.36 7.90 11.33
N ASP A 15 10.57 7.00 10.76
CA ASP A 15 10.97 5.62 10.49
C ASP A 15 11.92 5.49 9.28
N ALA A 16 12.10 6.57 8.51
CA ALA A 16 13.08 6.61 7.43
C ALA A 16 14.37 7.27 7.90
N VAL A 17 15.31 6.45 8.32
CA VAL A 17 16.70 6.83 8.60
C VAL A 17 17.58 6.11 7.59
N SER A 18 18.31 6.87 6.75
CA SER A 18 19.19 6.28 5.74
C SER A 18 20.58 6.88 5.76
N THR A 19 21.60 6.03 5.77
CA THR A 19 23.00 6.43 5.81
C THR A 19 23.71 6.03 4.51
N PRO A 20 24.83 6.67 4.16
CA PRO A 20 25.63 6.27 3.01
C PRO A 20 26.01 4.78 3.07
N ARG A 21 26.30 4.31 4.28
CA ARG A 21 26.71 2.93 4.56
C ARG A 21 25.83 2.34 5.65
N SER A 22 25.19 1.21 5.35
CA SER A 22 24.47 0.38 6.32
C SER A 22 25.24 -0.91 6.56
N TYR A 23 25.12 -1.47 7.76
CA TYR A 23 25.88 -2.65 8.18
C TYR A 23 24.95 -3.81 8.51
N LEU A 24 25.42 -5.04 8.29
CA LEU A 24 24.75 -6.26 8.71
C LEU A 24 24.85 -6.40 10.24
N SER A 25 24.02 -5.62 10.94
CA SER A 25 23.87 -5.68 12.39
C SER A 25 23.13 -6.94 12.82
N ASP A 26 23.22 -7.27 14.11
CA ASP A 26 22.42 -8.36 14.70
C ASP A 26 20.92 -8.20 14.42
N ALA A 27 20.42 -6.96 14.36
CA ALA A 27 19.03 -6.67 14.03
C ALA A 27 18.70 -6.99 12.56
N ALA A 28 19.59 -6.62 11.64
CA ALA A 28 19.45 -6.91 10.21
C ALA A 28 19.62 -8.41 9.88
N LEU A 29 20.31 -9.16 10.75
CA LEU A 29 20.46 -10.62 10.66
C LEU A 29 19.36 -11.38 11.41
N GLY A 30 18.52 -10.69 12.20
CA GLY A 30 17.48 -11.31 13.02
C GLY A 30 17.98 -12.05 14.25
N ALA A 31 19.19 -11.73 14.71
CA ALA A 31 19.80 -12.29 15.91
C ALA A 31 19.38 -11.56 17.20
N THR A 32 18.71 -10.39 17.09
CA THR A 32 18.19 -9.66 18.26
C THR A 32 16.89 -10.27 18.78
N GLN A 33 16.60 -10.04 20.06
CA GLN A 33 15.32 -10.40 20.67
C GLN A 33 14.16 -9.47 20.28
N ALA A 34 14.37 -8.45 19.44
CA ALA A 34 13.30 -7.56 18.98
C ALA A 34 12.52 -8.17 17.81
N ALA A 35 11.26 -7.75 17.63
CA ALA A 35 10.45 -8.21 16.50
C ALA A 35 11.12 -7.83 15.16
N PRO A 36 11.28 -8.76 14.19
CA PRO A 36 12.02 -8.54 12.94
C PRO A 36 11.22 -7.74 11.89
N ARG A 37 10.62 -6.62 12.31
CA ARG A 37 9.71 -5.79 11.50
C ARG A 37 10.41 -5.06 10.34
N ALA A 38 11.67 -4.70 10.54
CA ALA A 38 12.50 -4.01 9.55
C ALA A 38 13.60 -4.92 8.97
N LEU A 39 13.71 -6.18 9.44
CA LEU A 39 14.78 -7.09 9.03
C LEU A 39 14.92 -7.21 7.51
N PRO A 40 13.85 -7.41 6.71
CA PRO A 40 14.02 -7.62 5.27
C PRO A 40 14.58 -6.38 4.55
N GLN A 41 14.06 -5.18 4.87
CA GLN A 41 14.55 -3.93 4.29
C GLN A 41 15.97 -3.59 4.77
N ASP A 42 16.28 -3.79 6.06
CA ASP A 42 17.55 -3.39 6.65
C ASP A 42 18.67 -4.30 6.13
N PHE A 43 18.39 -5.60 6.00
CA PHE A 43 19.28 -6.54 5.33
C PHE A 43 19.53 -6.15 3.87
N ALA A 44 18.47 -5.87 3.10
CA ALA A 44 18.58 -5.50 1.70
C ALA A 44 19.41 -4.21 1.52
N VAL A 45 19.19 -3.19 2.35
CA VAL A 45 19.95 -1.94 2.31
C VAL A 45 21.40 -2.16 2.77
N ALA A 46 21.64 -2.96 3.81
CA ALA A 46 23.00 -3.29 4.26
C ALA A 46 23.82 -3.96 3.15
N VAL A 47 23.24 -4.96 2.46
CA VAL A 47 23.88 -5.63 1.32
C VAL A 47 24.08 -4.67 0.16
N ALA A 48 23.04 -3.94 -0.27
CA ALA A 48 23.13 -3.02 -1.41
C ALA A 48 24.13 -1.89 -1.16
N SER A 49 24.27 -1.45 0.09
CA SER A 49 25.16 -0.35 0.44
C SER A 49 26.65 -0.68 0.30
N HIS A 50 27.01 -1.92 -0.06
CA HIS A 50 28.41 -2.32 -0.37
C HIS A 50 28.86 -1.82 -1.74
N VAL A 51 27.90 -1.62 -2.64
CA VAL A 51 28.16 -1.22 -4.02
C VAL A 51 27.62 0.18 -4.28
N PHE A 52 26.48 0.51 -3.68
CA PHE A 52 25.80 1.78 -3.86
C PHE A 52 25.75 2.56 -2.54
N ASP A 53 25.49 3.86 -2.59
CA ASP A 53 25.15 4.62 -1.39
C ASP A 53 23.77 4.16 -0.86
N GLY A 54 23.70 3.75 0.41
CA GLY A 54 22.50 3.21 1.03
C GLY A 54 21.33 4.21 1.09
N GLY A 55 21.62 5.49 1.28
CA GLY A 55 20.61 6.53 1.25
C GLY A 55 20.08 6.81 -0.15
N VAL A 56 20.93 6.69 -1.18
CA VAL A 56 20.50 6.69 -2.59
C VAL A 56 19.61 5.48 -2.87
N VAL A 57 19.97 4.27 -2.40
CA VAL A 57 19.14 3.06 -2.55
C VAL A 57 17.74 3.28 -1.97
N VAL A 58 17.63 3.79 -0.75
CA VAL A 58 16.33 4.08 -0.10
C VAL A 58 15.51 5.08 -0.91
N LYS A 59 16.11 6.19 -1.36
CA LYS A 59 15.42 7.20 -2.17
C LYS A 59 14.94 6.65 -3.51
N VAL A 60 15.79 5.90 -4.21
CA VAL A 60 15.47 5.28 -5.50
C VAL A 60 14.32 4.30 -5.33
N LEU A 61 14.39 3.42 -4.33
CA LEU A 61 13.31 2.46 -4.05
C LEU A 61 12.00 3.15 -3.71
N LEU A 62 12.03 4.21 -2.88
CA LEU A 62 10.84 4.99 -2.56
C LEU A 62 10.20 5.62 -3.81
N ILE A 63 11.00 6.32 -4.62
CA ILE A 63 10.52 6.98 -5.84
C ILE A 63 9.97 5.93 -6.82
N LEU A 64 10.70 4.83 -7.00
CA LEU A 64 10.30 3.74 -7.88
C LEU A 64 9.02 3.06 -7.39
N GLY A 65 8.87 2.82 -6.09
CA GLY A 65 7.66 2.23 -5.50
C GLY A 65 6.41 3.04 -5.79
N ILE A 66 6.48 4.37 -5.63
CA ILE A 66 5.37 5.27 -5.95
C ILE A 66 5.08 5.28 -7.46
N TRP A 67 6.13 5.34 -8.28
CA TRP A 67 5.97 5.31 -9.74
C TRP A 67 5.38 3.98 -10.22
N LEU A 68 5.80 2.86 -9.64
CA LEU A 68 5.27 1.53 -9.91
C LEU A 68 3.80 1.40 -9.48
N ALA A 69 3.37 2.07 -8.40
CA ALA A 69 1.96 2.13 -8.02
C ALA A 69 1.11 2.76 -9.15
N GLY A 70 1.56 3.91 -9.67
CA GLY A 70 0.89 4.61 -10.77
C GLY A 70 0.89 3.80 -12.06
N TRP A 71 2.06 3.34 -12.53
CA TRP A 71 2.14 2.55 -13.76
C TRP A 71 1.37 1.23 -13.61
N GLY A 72 1.56 0.49 -12.53
CA GLY A 72 0.82 -0.75 -12.30
C GLY A 72 -0.69 -0.55 -12.35
N ALA A 73 -1.21 0.54 -11.75
CA ALA A 73 -2.62 0.89 -11.84
C ALA A 73 -3.07 1.16 -13.28
N ALA A 74 -2.28 1.88 -14.09
CA ALA A 74 -2.54 2.08 -15.51
C ALA A 74 -2.58 0.75 -16.30
N GLN A 75 -1.64 -0.16 -16.06
CA GLN A 75 -1.64 -1.48 -16.72
C GLN A 75 -2.85 -2.32 -16.31
N LEU A 76 -3.23 -2.26 -15.04
CA LEU A 76 -4.39 -2.97 -14.53
C LEU A 76 -5.68 -2.46 -15.18
N VAL A 77 -5.82 -1.13 -15.36
CA VAL A 77 -6.91 -0.52 -16.13
C VAL A 77 -6.86 -0.95 -17.59
N ALA A 78 -5.69 -0.92 -18.24
CA ALA A 78 -5.56 -1.34 -19.63
C ALA A 78 -6.03 -2.79 -19.85
N MET A 79 -5.82 -3.67 -18.87
CA MET A 79 -6.26 -5.07 -18.93
C MET A 79 -7.75 -5.28 -18.60
N LEU A 80 -8.29 -4.59 -17.59
CA LEU A 80 -9.66 -4.83 -17.09
C LEU A 80 -10.72 -3.88 -17.67
N LEU A 81 -10.32 -2.68 -18.06
CA LEU A 81 -11.16 -1.60 -18.59
C LEU A 81 -10.51 -0.95 -19.83
N PRO A 82 -10.31 -1.70 -20.93
CA PRO A 82 -9.69 -1.16 -22.14
C PRO A 82 -10.45 0.05 -22.71
N ASP A 83 -11.78 0.07 -22.53
CA ASP A 83 -12.68 1.14 -22.97
C ASP A 83 -12.37 2.51 -22.33
N ALA A 84 -11.65 2.52 -21.19
CA ALA A 84 -11.26 3.73 -20.49
C ALA A 84 -10.08 4.47 -21.17
N GLY A 85 -9.29 3.76 -21.97
CA GLY A 85 -8.14 4.32 -22.71
C GLY A 85 -7.13 5.05 -21.82
N LEU A 86 -6.34 5.94 -22.43
CA LEU A 86 -5.35 6.76 -21.72
C LEU A 86 -6.00 7.71 -20.69
N ALA A 87 -7.22 8.17 -20.97
CA ALA A 87 -7.97 9.06 -20.07
C ALA A 87 -8.26 8.37 -18.72
N GLY A 88 -8.78 7.13 -18.74
CA GLY A 88 -8.98 6.36 -17.52
C GLY A 88 -7.68 5.98 -16.82
N GLN A 89 -6.63 5.65 -17.58
CA GLN A 89 -5.31 5.36 -17.02
C GLN A 89 -4.74 6.56 -16.25
N ALA A 90 -4.89 7.78 -16.77
CA ALA A 90 -4.46 9.00 -16.07
C ALA A 90 -5.17 9.20 -14.72
N VAL A 91 -6.48 8.94 -14.67
CA VAL A 91 -7.26 9.02 -13.42
C VAL A 91 -6.83 7.93 -12.43
N ALA A 92 -6.58 6.70 -12.91
CA ALA A 92 -6.08 5.61 -12.06
C ALA A 92 -4.70 5.90 -11.50
N VAL A 93 -3.77 6.39 -12.32
CA VAL A 93 -2.43 6.83 -11.88
C VAL A 93 -2.58 7.86 -10.77
N THR A 94 -3.37 8.90 -11.01
CA THR A 94 -3.59 10.00 -10.04
C THR A 94 -4.18 9.47 -8.74
N THR A 95 -5.21 8.61 -8.80
CA THR A 95 -5.83 8.00 -7.62
C THR A 95 -4.85 7.11 -6.85
N ALA A 96 -4.00 6.37 -7.56
CA ALA A 96 -3.04 5.45 -6.95
C ALA A 96 -1.88 6.15 -6.25
N ILE A 97 -1.43 7.31 -6.74
CA ILE A 97 -0.24 7.99 -6.18
C ILE A 97 -0.60 9.22 -5.34
N TRP A 98 -1.68 9.92 -5.68
CA TRP A 98 -2.08 11.19 -5.07
C TRP A 98 -3.25 10.99 -4.11
N ASN A 99 -2.98 10.34 -2.98
CA ASN A 99 -3.99 10.07 -1.96
C ASN A 99 -3.41 10.15 -0.53
N PRO A 100 -4.27 10.25 0.51
CA PRO A 100 -3.83 10.38 1.89
C PRO A 100 -2.94 9.24 2.38
N TYR A 101 -3.18 7.99 1.95
CA TYR A 101 -2.36 6.85 2.37
C TYR A 101 -0.89 7.09 2.00
N VAL A 102 -0.63 7.49 0.75
CA VAL A 102 0.72 7.78 0.27
C VAL A 102 1.33 8.95 1.05
N ALA A 103 0.59 10.03 1.26
CA ALA A 103 1.08 11.21 2.00
C ALA A 103 1.45 10.87 3.45
N GLU A 104 0.57 10.18 4.17
CA GLU A 104 0.81 9.75 5.55
C GLU A 104 2.00 8.78 5.64
N ARG A 105 2.14 7.84 4.69
CA ARG A 105 3.29 6.92 4.67
C ARG A 105 4.60 7.63 4.40
N LEU A 106 4.59 8.62 3.52
CA LEU A 106 5.75 9.47 3.24
C LEU A 106 6.17 10.24 4.49
N LEU A 107 5.22 10.87 5.19
CA LEU A 107 5.48 11.61 6.42
C LEU A 107 5.95 10.72 7.59
N GLN A 108 5.44 9.49 7.64
CA GLN A 108 5.85 8.52 8.66
C GLN A 108 7.23 7.91 8.39
N GLY A 109 7.74 8.00 7.15
CA GLY A 109 9.00 7.37 6.76
C GLY A 109 8.85 5.88 6.38
N HIS A 110 7.64 5.42 6.06
CA HIS A 110 7.35 4.04 5.70
C HIS A 110 7.70 3.73 4.22
N TRP A 111 8.94 3.97 3.82
CA TRP A 111 9.36 3.93 2.41
C TRP A 111 9.21 2.53 1.76
N SER A 112 9.60 1.49 2.47
CA SER A 112 9.56 0.10 2.01
C SER A 112 8.14 -0.47 1.98
N LEU A 113 7.26 0.01 2.86
CA LEU A 113 5.82 -0.25 2.78
C LEU A 113 5.21 0.39 1.54
N LEU A 114 5.69 1.58 1.13
CA LEU A 114 5.29 2.21 -0.13
C LEU A 114 5.80 1.45 -1.36
N VAL A 115 6.95 0.79 -1.27
CA VAL A 115 7.38 -0.18 -2.30
C VAL A 115 6.39 -1.34 -2.38
N GLY A 116 6.00 -1.92 -1.24
CA GLY A 116 4.98 -2.98 -1.19
C GLY A 116 3.62 -2.54 -1.72
N TYR A 117 3.19 -1.31 -1.40
CA TYR A 117 2.00 -0.67 -1.97
C TYR A 117 2.10 -0.53 -3.50
N GLY A 118 3.28 -0.16 -4.01
CA GLY A 118 3.56 -0.09 -5.44
C GLY A 118 3.48 -1.43 -6.17
N CYS A 119 3.76 -2.53 -5.48
CA CYS A 119 3.64 -3.87 -6.04
C CYS A 119 2.19 -4.36 -6.19
N LEU A 120 1.25 -3.85 -5.40
CA LEU A 120 -0.13 -4.37 -5.34
C LEU A 120 -0.84 -4.45 -6.71
N PRO A 121 -0.84 -3.41 -7.57
CA PRO A 121 -1.51 -3.49 -8.86
C PRO A 121 -0.80 -4.46 -9.82
N TRP A 122 0.52 -4.64 -9.70
CA TRP A 122 1.28 -5.62 -10.47
C TRP A 122 0.99 -7.06 -10.02
N VAL A 123 0.86 -7.29 -8.72
CA VAL A 123 0.43 -8.59 -8.18
C VAL A 123 -0.98 -8.92 -8.64
N ALA A 124 -1.90 -7.94 -8.60
CA ALA A 124 -3.23 -8.13 -9.17
C ALA A 124 -3.17 -8.44 -10.66
N LEU A 125 -2.38 -7.69 -11.42
CA LEU A 125 -2.22 -7.85 -12.87
C LEU A 125 -1.72 -9.27 -13.22
N THR A 126 -0.64 -9.72 -12.57
CA THR A 126 -0.02 -11.02 -12.83
C THR A 126 -0.96 -12.19 -12.55
N VAL A 127 -1.64 -12.19 -11.40
CA VAL A 127 -2.59 -13.25 -11.05
C VAL A 127 -3.81 -13.23 -11.97
N LEU A 128 -4.37 -12.06 -12.28
CA LEU A 128 -5.51 -11.95 -13.19
C LEU A 128 -5.15 -12.39 -14.62
N SER A 129 -3.95 -12.06 -15.12
CA SER A 129 -3.46 -12.56 -16.42
C SER A 129 -3.33 -14.09 -16.42
N LEU A 130 -2.79 -14.69 -15.35
CA LEU A 130 -2.72 -16.15 -15.22
C LEU A 130 -4.11 -16.80 -15.25
N ARG A 131 -5.11 -16.15 -14.64
CA ARG A 131 -6.50 -16.63 -14.61
C ARG A 131 -7.23 -16.46 -15.95
N ARG A 132 -6.84 -15.52 -16.81
CA ARG A 132 -7.54 -15.18 -18.07
C ARG A 132 -7.11 -15.98 -19.31
N SER A 133 -6.11 -16.87 -19.21
CA SER A 133 -5.58 -17.66 -20.33
C SER A 133 -4.93 -16.83 -21.44
N GLU A 134 -4.13 -15.84 -21.06
CA GLU A 134 -3.32 -15.10 -22.03
C GLU A 134 -2.02 -15.88 -22.32
N SER A 135 -1.52 -15.81 -23.56
CA SER A 135 -0.26 -16.44 -24.05
C SER A 135 1.00 -16.05 -23.27
N ARG A 136 0.87 -15.17 -22.27
CA ARG A 136 1.94 -14.65 -21.40
C ARG A 136 2.19 -15.50 -20.14
N GLY A 137 1.52 -16.63 -19.96
CA GLY A 137 1.58 -17.43 -18.73
C GLY A 137 2.99 -17.78 -18.23
N ALA A 138 3.97 -17.97 -19.13
CA ALA A 138 5.36 -18.26 -18.79
C ALA A 138 6.09 -17.08 -18.12
N VAL A 139 5.77 -15.83 -18.47
CA VAL A 139 6.39 -14.62 -17.91
C VAL A 139 5.68 -14.19 -16.62
N GLN A 140 4.40 -14.55 -16.43
CA GLN A 140 3.63 -14.12 -15.26
C GLN A 140 4.02 -14.83 -13.96
N VAL A 141 4.50 -16.09 -14.04
CA VAL A 141 5.00 -16.80 -12.86
C VAL A 141 6.23 -16.11 -12.26
N PRO A 142 7.34 -15.90 -13.00
CA PRO A 142 8.50 -15.20 -12.46
C PRO A 142 8.18 -13.74 -12.08
N ALA A 143 7.29 -13.06 -12.82
CA ALA A 143 6.83 -11.73 -12.44
C ALA A 143 6.12 -11.72 -11.07
N LEU A 144 5.22 -12.67 -10.81
CA LEU A 144 4.56 -12.79 -9.51
C LEU A 144 5.58 -13.03 -8.39
N LEU A 145 6.54 -13.94 -8.60
CA LEU A 145 7.62 -14.19 -7.62
C LEU A 145 8.41 -12.91 -7.33
N PHE A 146 8.78 -12.15 -8.37
CA PHE A 146 9.49 -10.89 -8.25
C PHE A 146 8.69 -9.84 -7.45
N TRP A 147 7.43 -9.61 -7.80
CA TRP A 147 6.61 -8.60 -7.12
C TRP A 147 6.32 -8.98 -5.66
N MET A 148 6.16 -10.27 -5.37
CA MET A 148 6.02 -10.78 -4.01
C MET A 148 7.30 -10.57 -3.20
N ALA A 149 8.46 -10.89 -3.75
CA ALA A 149 9.75 -10.66 -3.11
C ALA A 149 10.01 -9.16 -2.87
N LEU A 150 9.71 -8.30 -3.85
CA LEU A 150 9.87 -6.86 -3.74
C LEU A 150 8.92 -6.25 -2.69
N ALA A 151 7.67 -6.71 -2.64
CA ALA A 151 6.75 -6.33 -1.56
C ALA A 151 7.23 -6.84 -0.19
N GLY A 152 7.96 -7.96 -0.19
CA GLY A 152 8.60 -8.59 0.97
C GLY A 152 9.78 -7.84 1.58
N LEU A 153 10.16 -6.67 1.05
CA LEU A 153 11.03 -5.73 1.77
C LEU A 153 10.44 -5.29 3.12
N THR A 154 9.13 -5.47 3.33
CA THR A 154 8.52 -5.44 4.67
C THR A 154 7.56 -6.60 4.90
N PRO A 155 7.43 -7.09 6.14
CA PRO A 155 6.42 -8.10 6.46
C PRO A 155 5.01 -7.64 6.08
N THR A 156 4.62 -6.40 6.39
CA THR A 156 3.28 -5.89 6.02
C THR A 156 3.11 -5.78 4.50
N GLY A 157 4.12 -5.29 3.76
CA GLY A 157 4.06 -5.24 2.30
C GLY A 157 3.82 -6.62 1.67
N LEU A 158 4.51 -7.64 2.18
CA LEU A 158 4.31 -9.03 1.74
C LEU A 158 2.90 -9.53 2.02
N MET A 159 2.37 -9.25 3.21
CA MET A 159 1.02 -9.65 3.59
C MET A 159 -0.02 -8.98 2.68
N LEU A 160 0.13 -7.67 2.40
CA LEU A 160 -0.74 -6.95 1.48
C LEU A 160 -0.72 -7.57 0.07
N ALA A 161 0.48 -7.85 -0.45
CA ALA A 161 0.66 -8.49 -1.75
C ALA A 161 0.04 -9.89 -1.78
N ALA A 162 0.27 -10.71 -0.75
CA ALA A 162 -0.32 -12.04 -0.62
C ALA A 162 -1.86 -11.99 -0.60
N THR A 163 -2.45 -11.04 0.13
CA THR A 163 -3.90 -10.86 0.19
C THR A 163 -4.47 -10.48 -1.18
N ILE A 164 -3.83 -9.53 -1.90
CA ILE A 164 -4.23 -9.19 -3.28
C ILE A 164 -4.13 -10.40 -4.19
N ALA A 165 -3.02 -11.14 -4.14
CA ALA A 165 -2.80 -12.31 -4.96
C ALA A 165 -3.90 -13.36 -4.74
N LEU A 166 -4.16 -13.70 -3.47
CA LEU A 166 -5.19 -14.66 -3.06
C LEU A 166 -6.60 -14.22 -3.49
N ALA A 167 -6.97 -12.95 -3.29
CA ALA A 167 -8.25 -12.42 -3.74
C ALA A 167 -8.39 -12.54 -5.26
N CYS A 168 -7.35 -12.22 -6.03
CA CYS A 168 -7.38 -12.34 -7.48
C CYS A 168 -7.50 -13.79 -7.98
N THR A 169 -7.13 -14.81 -7.18
CA THR A 169 -7.29 -16.22 -7.58
C THR A 169 -8.74 -16.63 -7.78
N VAL A 170 -9.69 -16.02 -7.05
CA VAL A 170 -11.11 -16.37 -7.17
C VAL A 170 -11.77 -15.79 -8.43
N ALA A 171 -11.09 -14.84 -9.10
CA ALA A 171 -11.56 -14.27 -10.36
C ALA A 171 -11.86 -15.37 -11.40
N GLY A 172 -12.96 -15.19 -12.12
CA GLY A 172 -13.37 -16.09 -13.20
C GLY A 172 -12.42 -15.99 -14.40
N GLY A 173 -12.18 -17.12 -15.06
CA GLY A 173 -11.35 -17.18 -16.27
C GLY A 173 -10.95 -18.60 -16.63
N ALA A 174 -10.60 -18.80 -17.90
CA ALA A 174 -10.27 -20.10 -18.51
C ALA A 174 -8.77 -20.47 -18.44
N GLY A 175 -7.95 -19.64 -17.77
CA GLY A 175 -6.51 -19.85 -17.64
C GLY A 175 -6.13 -20.88 -16.56
N ARG A 176 -4.99 -20.65 -15.90
CA ARG A 176 -4.50 -21.52 -14.82
C ARG A 176 -5.52 -21.63 -13.70
N SER A 177 -5.68 -22.83 -13.11
CA SER A 177 -6.69 -23.10 -12.09
C SER A 177 -6.54 -22.24 -10.83
N ARG A 178 -7.64 -22.04 -10.09
CA ARG A 178 -7.63 -21.28 -8.82
C ARG A 178 -6.62 -21.84 -7.83
N ARG A 179 -6.57 -23.18 -7.74
CA ARG A 179 -5.64 -23.92 -6.88
C ARG A 179 -4.19 -23.64 -7.27
N PHE A 180 -3.86 -23.67 -8.57
CA PHE A 180 -2.51 -23.37 -9.03
C PHE A 180 -2.08 -21.95 -8.64
N CYS A 181 -2.92 -20.94 -8.94
CA CYS A 181 -2.60 -19.56 -8.59
C CYS A 181 -2.49 -19.34 -7.07
N ALA A 182 -3.34 -20.00 -6.28
CA ALA A 182 -3.31 -19.91 -4.82
C ALA A 182 -2.04 -20.55 -4.25
N LEU A 183 -1.69 -21.77 -4.69
CA LEU A 183 -0.46 -22.45 -4.25
C LEU A 183 0.80 -21.68 -4.66
N LEU A 184 0.84 -21.14 -5.89
CA LEU A 184 1.94 -20.32 -6.34
C LEU A 184 2.07 -19.04 -5.50
N SER A 185 0.97 -18.35 -5.22
CA SER A 185 0.96 -17.11 -4.43
C SER A 185 1.38 -17.36 -2.98
N LEU A 186 0.87 -18.44 -2.38
CA LEU A 186 1.25 -18.86 -1.01
C LEU A 186 2.70 -19.31 -0.95
N GLY A 187 3.16 -20.11 -1.92
CA GLY A 187 4.55 -20.53 -2.00
C GLY A 187 5.51 -19.34 -2.16
N ALA A 188 5.15 -18.36 -3.00
CA ALA A 188 5.89 -17.11 -3.15
C ALA A 188 5.91 -16.29 -1.84
N ALA A 189 4.75 -16.15 -1.19
CA ALA A 189 4.63 -15.44 0.08
C ALA A 189 5.47 -16.09 1.18
N VAL A 190 5.34 -17.41 1.36
CA VAL A 190 6.10 -18.17 2.36
C VAL A 190 7.59 -18.09 2.05
N GLY A 191 7.99 -18.31 0.79
CA GLY A 191 9.38 -18.23 0.37
C GLY A 191 10.01 -16.87 0.64
N ALA A 192 9.31 -15.78 0.31
CA ALA A 192 9.75 -14.42 0.63
C ALA A 192 9.71 -14.11 2.15
N ALA A 193 8.86 -14.82 2.90
CA ALA A 193 8.74 -14.66 4.34
C ALA A 193 9.79 -15.43 5.15
N LEU A 194 10.38 -16.47 4.57
CA LEU A 194 11.30 -17.37 5.26
C LEU A 194 12.36 -16.64 6.10
N PRO A 195 13.09 -15.61 5.59
CA PRO A 195 14.16 -14.99 6.37
C PRO A 195 13.72 -14.34 7.69
N TRP A 196 12.55 -13.70 7.72
CA TRP A 196 12.05 -13.07 8.95
C TRP A 196 11.19 -14.01 9.79
N LEU A 197 10.59 -15.05 9.20
CA LEU A 197 9.96 -16.13 9.94
C LEU A 197 11.00 -16.98 10.69
N THR A 198 12.14 -17.27 10.09
CA THR A 198 13.26 -17.96 10.76
C THR A 198 13.80 -17.11 11.90
N ALA A 199 14.04 -15.81 11.68
CA ALA A 199 14.42 -14.88 12.74
C ALA A 199 13.41 -14.87 13.90
N SER A 200 12.11 -14.82 13.58
CA SER A 200 11.04 -14.84 14.59
C SER A 200 11.02 -16.15 15.39
N ALA A 201 11.33 -17.29 14.76
CA ALA A 201 11.34 -18.60 15.41
C ALA A 201 12.58 -18.82 16.29
N VAL A 202 13.74 -18.30 15.87
CA VAL A 202 15.03 -18.51 16.56
C VAL A 202 15.25 -17.53 17.71
N ALA A 203 14.68 -16.32 17.65
CA ALA A 203 14.84 -15.29 18.68
C ALA A 203 13.51 -14.90 19.35
N PRO A 204 12.86 -15.79 20.14
CA PRO A 204 11.46 -15.61 20.57
C PRO A 204 11.22 -14.50 21.61
N GLY A 205 12.25 -13.80 22.11
CA GLY A 205 12.12 -12.76 23.12
C GLY A 205 11.15 -11.65 22.74
N TRP A 206 10.94 -11.43 21.43
CA TRP A 206 9.98 -10.46 20.90
C TRP A 206 8.55 -10.76 21.35
N ALA A 207 8.21 -12.04 21.55
CA ALA A 207 6.88 -12.45 21.99
C ALA A 207 6.64 -12.10 23.47
N ALA A 208 7.67 -12.21 24.32
CA ALA A 208 7.59 -11.82 25.73
C ALA A 208 7.47 -10.30 25.89
N GLN A 209 8.16 -9.52 25.05
CA GLN A 209 8.12 -8.05 25.09
C GLN A 209 6.82 -7.47 24.52
N ALA A 210 6.14 -8.19 23.62
CA ALA A 210 4.84 -7.80 23.08
C ALA A 210 3.75 -7.70 24.16
N GLY A 211 3.87 -8.45 25.27
CA GLY A 211 2.95 -8.37 26.40
C GLY A 211 3.26 -7.26 27.42
N VAL A 212 4.45 -6.65 27.35
CA VAL A 212 4.96 -5.68 28.34
C VAL A 212 4.98 -4.24 27.81
N ALA A 213 4.84 -4.03 26.49
CA ALA A 213 4.86 -2.70 25.90
C ALA A 213 3.65 -1.84 26.36
N GLU A 214 3.90 -0.81 27.17
CA GLU A 214 2.92 0.14 27.72
C GLU A 214 2.10 0.88 26.63
N ALA A 215 2.62 1.00 25.40
CA ALA A 215 1.89 1.54 24.26
C ALA A 215 0.93 0.47 23.67
N GLY A 216 -0.26 0.37 24.26
CA GLY A 216 -1.29 -0.59 23.88
C GLY A 216 -1.86 -0.42 22.46
N VAL A 217 -2.69 -1.39 22.03
CA VAL A 217 -3.36 -1.42 20.71
C VAL A 217 -4.07 -0.10 20.39
N ALA A 218 -4.67 0.54 21.40
CA ALA A 218 -5.36 1.82 21.25
C ALA A 218 -4.46 2.96 20.74
N ALA A 219 -3.17 2.97 21.06
CA ALA A 219 -2.24 4.01 20.60
C ALA A 219 -1.99 3.98 19.09
N PHE A 220 -2.11 2.78 18.48
CA PHE A 220 -1.92 2.53 17.05
C PHE A 220 -3.24 2.42 16.27
N ALA A 221 -4.38 2.61 16.95
CA ALA A 221 -5.69 2.54 16.34
C ALA A 221 -5.86 3.63 15.28
N ALA A 222 -6.59 3.31 14.21
CA ALA A 222 -6.91 4.28 13.17
C ALA A 222 -7.65 5.48 13.77
N ARG A 223 -7.22 6.69 13.40
CA ARG A 223 -7.79 7.94 13.93
C ARG A 223 -8.76 8.56 12.95
N ALA A 224 -9.85 9.09 13.50
CA ALA A 224 -10.81 9.87 12.75
C ALA A 224 -10.24 11.27 12.45
N GLU A 225 -10.45 11.72 11.22
CA GLU A 225 -10.23 13.10 10.80
C GLU A 225 -11.51 13.93 11.05
N PRO A 226 -11.38 15.26 11.18
CA PRO A 226 -12.51 16.13 11.51
C PRO A 226 -13.71 15.94 10.56
N GLY A 227 -14.88 15.65 11.14
CA GLY A 227 -16.15 15.53 10.41
C GLY A 227 -16.36 14.21 9.64
N LEU A 228 -15.41 13.27 9.68
CA LEU A 228 -15.49 12.02 8.91
C LEU A 228 -15.75 10.76 9.74
N GLY A 229 -15.37 10.78 11.02
CA GLY A 229 -15.28 9.57 11.82
C GLY A 229 -14.23 8.58 11.25
N THR A 230 -13.97 7.49 11.96
CA THR A 230 -12.90 6.56 11.55
C THR A 230 -13.20 5.86 10.22
N LEU A 231 -14.47 5.49 9.98
CA LEU A 231 -14.87 4.87 8.72
C LEU A 231 -14.68 5.82 7.53
N GLY A 232 -15.10 7.09 7.64
CA GLY A 232 -14.94 8.08 6.58
C GLY A 232 -13.47 8.38 6.28
N SER A 233 -12.64 8.48 7.32
CA SER A 233 -11.19 8.67 7.16
C SER A 233 -10.52 7.51 6.43
N LEU A 234 -10.81 6.27 6.83
CA LEU A 234 -10.27 5.08 6.18
C LEU A 234 -10.82 4.88 4.76
N ALA A 235 -12.09 5.20 4.51
CA ALA A 235 -12.66 5.23 3.16
C ALA A 235 -11.98 6.30 2.29
N GLY A 236 -11.54 7.40 2.90
CA GLY A 236 -10.68 8.41 2.28
C GLY A 236 -9.22 7.99 2.07
N LEU A 237 -8.85 6.75 2.42
CA LEU A 237 -7.48 6.23 2.45
C LEU A 237 -6.57 6.91 3.49
N GLY A 238 -7.10 7.63 4.47
CA GLY A 238 -6.33 8.26 5.56
C GLY A 238 -6.51 7.52 6.88
N GLY A 239 -6.25 8.23 7.98
CA GLY A 239 -6.52 7.76 9.34
C GLY A 239 -5.30 7.19 10.07
N ILE A 240 -4.10 7.64 9.71
CA ILE A 240 -2.88 7.31 10.48
C ILE A 240 -3.02 7.73 11.94
N TRP A 241 -2.54 6.86 12.85
CA TRP A 241 -2.57 7.13 14.28
C TRP A 241 -1.60 8.25 14.70
N ASN A 242 -0.51 8.45 13.95
CA ASN A 242 0.47 9.47 14.25
C ASN A 242 0.00 10.83 13.73
N ALA A 243 -0.48 11.70 14.64
CA ALA A 243 -0.96 13.04 14.30
C ALA A 243 0.09 13.90 13.58
N GLU A 244 1.36 13.62 13.84
CA GLU A 244 2.52 14.29 13.29
C GLU A 244 2.82 13.89 11.83
N ALA A 245 2.20 12.80 11.36
CA ALA A 245 2.25 12.31 10.00
C ALA A 245 0.93 12.55 9.23
N VAL A 246 0.07 13.44 9.72
CA VAL A 246 -1.17 13.86 9.05
C VAL A 246 -0.90 15.16 8.25
N PRO A 247 -1.21 15.20 6.94
CA PRO A 247 -1.10 16.45 6.17
C PRO A 247 -2.00 17.56 6.72
N ALA A 248 -1.58 18.83 6.63
CA ALA A 248 -2.32 19.96 7.21
C ALA A 248 -3.73 20.14 6.63
N SER A 249 -3.93 19.90 5.34
CA SER A 249 -5.26 19.92 4.71
C SER A 249 -6.23 18.88 5.29
N ARG A 250 -5.70 17.85 5.97
CA ARG A 250 -6.47 16.76 6.59
C ARG A 250 -6.83 17.03 8.06
N THR A 251 -6.32 18.09 8.66
CA THR A 251 -6.63 18.48 10.06
C THR A 251 -7.78 19.49 10.18
N SER A 252 -8.45 19.81 9.07
CA SER A 252 -9.59 20.73 9.01
C SER A 252 -10.80 20.08 8.35
N VAL A 253 -11.95 20.78 8.33
CA VAL A 253 -13.18 20.34 7.63
C VAL A 253 -12.95 20.11 6.13
N PHE A 254 -11.88 20.67 5.56
CA PHE A 254 -11.45 20.37 4.19
C PHE A 254 -11.27 18.87 3.93
N ALA A 255 -10.91 18.08 4.95
CA ALA A 255 -10.84 16.62 4.85
C ALA A 255 -12.16 16.01 4.36
N VAL A 256 -13.31 16.55 4.79
CA VAL A 256 -14.64 16.10 4.36
C VAL A 256 -14.81 16.29 2.86
N LEU A 257 -14.48 17.47 2.33
CA LEU A 257 -14.56 17.76 0.89
C LEU A 257 -13.66 16.83 0.08
N SER A 258 -12.43 16.59 0.57
CA SER A 258 -11.48 15.69 -0.08
C SER A 258 -11.97 14.24 -0.14
N VAL A 259 -12.54 13.73 0.95
CA VAL A 259 -13.08 12.37 0.97
C VAL A 259 -14.32 12.25 0.10
N VAL A 260 -15.25 13.22 0.17
CA VAL A 260 -16.44 13.23 -0.68
C VAL A 260 -16.05 13.26 -2.17
N ALA A 261 -15.06 14.05 -2.54
CA ALA A 261 -14.57 14.12 -3.92
C ALA A 261 -13.99 12.77 -4.40
N LEU A 262 -13.08 12.16 -3.63
CA LEU A 262 -12.50 10.85 -3.95
C LEU A 262 -13.59 9.77 -4.07
N LEU A 263 -14.46 9.67 -3.05
CA LEU A 263 -15.50 8.65 -3.00
C LEU A 263 -16.56 8.86 -4.08
N SER A 264 -16.85 10.10 -4.48
CA SER A 264 -17.75 10.38 -5.60
C SER A 264 -17.17 9.86 -6.92
N ILE A 265 -15.89 10.15 -7.20
CA ILE A 265 -15.20 9.66 -8.41
C ILE A 265 -15.19 8.12 -8.42
N VAL A 266 -14.84 7.49 -7.31
CA VAL A 266 -14.86 6.03 -7.16
C VAL A 266 -16.28 5.49 -7.38
N ALA A 267 -17.29 6.05 -6.70
CA ALA A 267 -18.68 5.59 -6.76
C ALA A 267 -19.27 5.67 -8.18
N ILE A 268 -18.93 6.68 -8.98
CA ILE A 268 -19.39 6.81 -10.38
C ILE A 268 -18.93 5.61 -11.24
N GLY A 269 -17.74 5.07 -10.99
CA GLY A 269 -17.22 3.93 -11.75
C GLY A 269 -17.54 2.54 -11.18
N VAL A 270 -17.98 2.45 -9.92
CA VAL A 270 -18.35 1.18 -9.28
C VAL A 270 -19.41 0.38 -10.06
N PRO A 271 -20.51 0.97 -10.57
CA PRO A 271 -21.51 0.24 -11.35
C PRO A 271 -20.94 -0.48 -12.59
N LEU A 272 -19.94 0.13 -13.24
CA LEU A 272 -19.23 -0.50 -14.36
C LEU A 272 -18.39 -1.68 -13.88
N LEU A 273 -17.68 -1.54 -12.77
CA LEU A 273 -16.83 -2.61 -12.22
C LEU A 273 -17.61 -3.80 -11.68
N ILE A 274 -18.77 -3.59 -11.06
CA ILE A 274 -19.62 -4.70 -10.57
C ILE A 274 -20.01 -5.63 -11.72
N ARG A 275 -20.20 -5.08 -12.93
CA ARG A 275 -20.49 -5.87 -14.15
C ARG A 275 -19.26 -6.64 -14.67
N ARG A 276 -18.04 -6.29 -14.23
CA ARG A 276 -16.79 -6.97 -14.59
C ARG A 276 -16.44 -8.01 -13.53
N ARG A 277 -16.83 -9.27 -13.74
CA ARG A 277 -16.56 -10.40 -12.81
C ARG A 277 -15.10 -10.56 -12.38
N ALA A 278 -14.14 -10.14 -13.22
CA ALA A 278 -12.71 -10.18 -12.90
C ALA A 278 -12.30 -9.15 -11.83
N ALA A 279 -13.05 -8.05 -11.69
CA ALA A 279 -12.78 -6.98 -10.72
C ALA A 279 -13.53 -7.18 -9.39
N THR A 280 -14.56 -8.04 -9.34
CA THR A 280 -15.36 -8.30 -8.14
C THR A 280 -14.53 -8.66 -6.90
N PRO A 281 -13.49 -9.51 -6.97
CA PRO A 281 -12.70 -9.83 -5.78
C PRO A 281 -11.96 -8.61 -5.21
N LEU A 282 -11.49 -7.71 -6.08
CA LEU A 282 -10.84 -6.46 -5.67
C LEU A 282 -11.84 -5.49 -5.03
N LEU A 283 -13.06 -5.39 -5.55
CA LEU A 283 -14.14 -4.59 -4.95
C LEU A 283 -14.50 -5.07 -3.54
N LEU A 284 -14.69 -6.39 -3.37
CA LEU A 284 -14.98 -6.99 -2.07
C LEU A 284 -13.81 -6.78 -1.10
N LEU A 285 -12.59 -6.96 -1.58
CA LEU A 285 -11.40 -6.72 -0.78
C LEU A 285 -11.28 -5.26 -0.36
N ALA A 286 -11.61 -4.30 -1.23
CA ALA A 286 -11.62 -2.88 -0.88
C ALA A 286 -12.66 -2.54 0.18
N LEU A 287 -13.85 -3.14 0.10
CA LEU A 287 -14.88 -2.99 1.13
C LEU A 287 -14.38 -3.52 2.49
N VAL A 288 -13.80 -4.72 2.51
CA VAL A 288 -13.23 -5.33 3.71
C VAL A 288 -12.05 -4.51 4.26
N ALA A 289 -11.18 -4.02 3.38
CA ALA A 289 -9.99 -3.23 3.74
C ALA A 289 -10.32 -1.88 4.38
N VAL A 290 -11.52 -1.35 4.17
CA VAL A 290 -12.01 -0.13 4.82
C VAL A 290 -12.83 -0.47 6.07
N THR A 291 -13.78 -1.40 5.95
CA THR A 291 -14.73 -1.71 7.02
C THR A 291 -14.09 -2.44 8.20
N VAL A 292 -13.22 -3.42 7.95
CA VAL A 292 -12.58 -4.19 9.03
C VAL A 292 -11.66 -3.31 9.88
N PRO A 293 -10.74 -2.50 9.31
CA PRO A 293 -9.95 -1.57 10.12
C PRO A 293 -10.79 -0.52 10.86
N ALA A 294 -11.92 -0.07 10.30
CA ALA A 294 -12.82 0.83 11.00
C ALA A 294 -13.47 0.16 12.22
N LEU A 295 -13.91 -1.10 12.07
CA LEU A 295 -14.45 -1.90 13.17
C LEU A 295 -13.38 -2.18 14.24
N MET A 296 -12.14 -2.48 13.83
CA MET A 296 -11.01 -2.69 14.74
C MET A 296 -10.68 -1.47 15.59
N ALA A 297 -11.01 -0.27 15.13
CA ALA A 297 -10.79 0.97 15.88
C ALA A 297 -11.93 1.34 16.85
N THR A 298 -13.00 0.54 16.91
CA THR A 298 -14.08 0.71 17.91
C THR A 298 -13.67 0.13 19.27
N GLY A 299 -14.34 0.50 20.36
CA GLY A 299 -14.08 -0.06 21.69
C GLY A 299 -14.05 -1.59 21.73
N PRO A 300 -15.09 -2.30 21.21
CA PRO A 300 -15.07 -3.76 21.09
C PRO A 300 -13.98 -4.27 20.14
N GLY A 301 -13.73 -3.59 19.02
CA GLY A 301 -12.68 -3.96 18.08
C GLY A 301 -11.29 -3.94 18.70
N LEU A 302 -10.97 -2.92 19.49
CA LEU A 302 -9.70 -2.80 20.21
C LEU A 302 -9.51 -3.95 21.20
N ALA A 303 -10.55 -4.30 21.95
CA ALA A 303 -10.51 -5.43 22.89
C ALA A 303 -10.27 -6.77 22.18
N VAL A 304 -10.90 -6.98 21.01
CA VAL A 304 -10.67 -8.18 20.18
C VAL A 304 -9.23 -8.22 19.66
N VAL A 305 -8.74 -7.11 19.09
CA VAL A 305 -7.37 -7.03 18.57
C VAL A 305 -6.35 -7.26 19.68
N GLU A 306 -6.57 -6.68 20.86
CA GLU A 306 -5.73 -6.90 22.04
C GLU A 306 -5.73 -8.36 22.48
N ALA A 307 -6.90 -9.01 22.57
CA ALA A 307 -7.01 -10.42 22.91
C ALA A 307 -6.29 -11.32 21.88
N VAL A 308 -6.44 -11.01 20.59
CA VAL A 308 -5.75 -11.74 19.50
C VAL A 308 -4.25 -11.60 19.61
N ILE A 309 -3.72 -10.39 19.83
CA ILE A 309 -2.27 -10.16 19.97
C ILE A 309 -1.75 -10.81 21.24
N ARG A 310 -2.51 -10.81 22.34
CA ARG A 310 -2.13 -11.49 23.58
C ARG A 310 -2.05 -13.00 23.41
N GLY A 311 -2.98 -13.61 22.67
CA GLY A 311 -2.95 -15.05 22.37
C GLY A 311 -1.92 -15.43 21.29
N PHE A 312 -1.68 -14.54 20.33
CA PHE A 312 -0.77 -14.73 19.21
C PHE A 312 0.10 -13.49 19.02
N PRO A 313 1.20 -13.34 19.77
CA PRO A 313 2.06 -12.15 19.71
C PRO A 313 2.52 -11.77 18.30
N GLY A 314 2.69 -12.77 17.40
CA GLY A 314 3.09 -12.57 16.01
C GLY A 314 2.09 -11.76 15.17
N LEU A 315 0.85 -11.63 15.63
CA LEU A 315 -0.19 -10.81 15.00
C LEU A 315 -0.15 -9.35 15.45
N GLY A 316 0.90 -8.91 16.16
CA GLY A 316 1.10 -7.50 16.52
C GLY A 316 1.06 -6.54 15.33
N VAL A 317 1.37 -7.01 14.11
CA VAL A 317 1.24 -6.25 12.85
C VAL A 317 -0.20 -5.81 12.55
N VAL A 318 -1.20 -6.55 13.06
CA VAL A 318 -2.62 -6.29 12.84
C VAL A 318 -3.10 -5.05 13.60
N ARG A 319 -2.41 -4.66 14.69
CA ARG A 319 -2.80 -3.49 15.52
C ARG A 319 -2.90 -2.19 14.70
N ASP A 320 -2.08 -2.09 13.66
CA ASP A 320 -1.94 -0.89 12.84
C ASP A 320 -2.93 -0.93 11.66
N GLY A 321 -4.23 -0.92 12.00
CA GLY A 321 -5.34 -1.26 11.10
C GLY A 321 -5.35 -0.48 9.77
N GLN A 322 -4.97 0.80 9.83
CA GLN A 322 -4.89 1.67 8.67
C GLN A 322 -3.93 1.16 7.56
N LYS A 323 -2.92 0.32 7.88
CA LYS A 323 -1.98 -0.20 6.86
C LYS A 323 -2.70 -1.07 5.85
N TRP A 324 -3.74 -1.77 6.29
CA TRP A 324 -4.55 -2.68 5.50
C TRP A 324 -5.44 -1.96 4.48
N VAL A 325 -5.68 -0.66 4.66
CA VAL A 325 -6.44 0.17 3.71
C VAL A 325 -5.77 0.25 2.33
N ALA A 326 -4.45 0.01 2.26
CA ALA A 326 -3.73 -0.16 1.00
C ALA A 326 -4.37 -1.18 0.04
N LEU A 327 -5.02 -2.23 0.57
CA LEU A 327 -5.71 -3.26 -0.20
C LEU A 327 -6.88 -2.68 -1.03
N ALA A 328 -7.42 -1.53 -0.65
CA ALA A 328 -8.48 -0.85 -1.41
C ALA A 328 -7.95 -0.19 -2.70
N MET A 329 -6.65 0.13 -2.77
CA MET A 329 -6.10 0.94 -3.86
C MET A 329 -6.37 0.38 -5.25
N PRO A 330 -6.11 -0.92 -5.57
CA PRO A 330 -6.32 -1.41 -6.92
C PRO A 330 -7.79 -1.28 -7.38
N ALA A 331 -8.74 -1.48 -6.48
CA ALA A 331 -10.16 -1.32 -6.76
C ALA A 331 -10.55 0.16 -6.93
N TYR A 332 -10.01 1.05 -6.08
CA TYR A 332 -10.25 2.49 -6.16
C TYR A 332 -9.72 3.07 -7.47
N ALA A 333 -8.51 2.67 -7.88
CA ALA A 333 -7.92 3.10 -9.16
C ALA A 333 -8.73 2.61 -10.36
N LEU A 334 -9.17 1.35 -10.35
CA LEU A 334 -10.06 0.78 -11.37
C LEU A 334 -11.42 1.51 -11.41
N ALA A 335 -11.98 1.84 -10.26
CA ALA A 335 -13.28 2.50 -10.16
C ALA A 335 -13.19 3.94 -10.66
N ALA A 336 -12.17 4.67 -10.23
CA ALA A 336 -11.91 6.03 -10.68
C ALA A 336 -11.68 6.09 -12.21
N ALA A 337 -10.94 5.13 -12.79
CA ALA A 337 -10.84 4.99 -14.25
C ALA A 337 -12.20 4.69 -14.90
N GLY A 338 -13.01 3.85 -14.27
CA GLY A 338 -14.37 3.53 -14.70
C GLY A 338 -15.28 4.76 -14.76
N ALA A 339 -15.04 5.80 -13.94
CA ALA A 339 -15.81 7.03 -14.00
C ALA A 339 -15.71 7.73 -15.36
N VAL A 340 -14.54 7.69 -16.01
CA VAL A 340 -14.34 8.22 -17.37
C VAL A 340 -15.24 7.51 -18.37
N VAL A 341 -15.36 6.18 -18.25
CA VAL A 341 -16.22 5.36 -19.12
C VAL A 341 -17.71 5.65 -18.84
N THR A 342 -18.10 5.72 -17.57
CA THR A 342 -19.48 6.02 -17.15
C THR A 342 -19.95 7.39 -17.64
N LEU A 343 -19.07 8.40 -17.61
CA LEU A 343 -19.39 9.78 -17.99
C LEU A 343 -19.27 10.05 -19.49
N ARG A 344 -18.59 9.18 -20.25
CA ARG A 344 -18.34 9.31 -21.69
C ARG A 344 -19.58 9.69 -22.55
N PRO A 345 -20.79 9.19 -22.28
CA PRO A 345 -21.98 9.58 -23.06
C PRO A 345 -22.37 11.06 -22.93
N ARG A 346 -21.94 11.74 -21.86
CA ARG A 346 -22.30 13.14 -21.55
C ARG A 346 -21.12 14.10 -21.65
N VAL A 347 -19.90 13.62 -21.35
CA VAL A 347 -18.70 14.44 -21.25
C VAL A 347 -17.55 13.73 -21.98
N PRO A 348 -16.76 14.42 -22.83
CA PRO A 348 -15.61 13.83 -23.49
C PRO A 348 -14.64 13.20 -22.49
N ALA A 349 -14.06 12.05 -22.84
CA ALA A 349 -13.19 11.29 -21.93
C ALA A 349 -12.00 12.12 -21.41
N LEU A 350 -11.40 12.96 -22.27
CA LEU A 350 -10.30 13.84 -21.89
C LEU A 350 -10.72 14.88 -20.84
N VAL A 351 -11.91 15.47 -20.99
CA VAL A 351 -12.45 16.45 -20.04
C VAL A 351 -12.77 15.77 -18.71
N SER A 352 -13.45 14.61 -18.74
CA SER A 352 -13.72 13.82 -17.54
C SER A 352 -12.43 13.47 -16.78
N ALA A 353 -11.39 13.03 -17.51
CA ALA A 353 -10.10 12.71 -16.90
C ALA A 353 -9.40 13.95 -16.34
N ALA A 354 -9.35 15.05 -17.09
CA ALA A 354 -8.74 16.31 -16.63
C ALA A 354 -9.41 16.82 -15.35
N VAL A 355 -10.76 16.83 -15.30
CA VAL A 355 -11.52 17.25 -14.12
C VAL A 355 -11.28 16.31 -12.94
N CYS A 356 -11.36 14.98 -13.15
CA CYS A 356 -11.12 14.01 -12.07
C CYS A 356 -9.69 14.16 -11.51
N CYS A 357 -8.67 14.25 -12.38
CA CYS A 357 -7.30 14.44 -11.95
C CYS A 357 -7.11 15.77 -11.21
N ALA A 358 -7.66 16.87 -11.73
CA ALA A 358 -7.57 18.18 -11.09
C ALA A 358 -8.23 18.19 -9.71
N VAL A 359 -9.42 17.60 -9.57
CA VAL A 359 -10.12 17.47 -8.29
C VAL A 359 -9.31 16.62 -7.30
N LEU A 360 -8.78 15.47 -7.72
CA LEU A 360 -7.95 14.62 -6.86
C LEU A 360 -6.67 15.33 -6.41
N VAL A 361 -6.02 16.09 -7.29
CA VAL A 361 -4.83 16.87 -6.95
C VAL A 361 -5.18 18.01 -5.98
N ALA A 362 -6.25 18.76 -6.27
CA ALA A 362 -6.69 19.89 -5.46
C ALA A 362 -7.15 19.51 -4.05
N THR A 363 -7.60 18.26 -3.84
CA THR A 363 -8.09 17.76 -2.55
C THR A 363 -6.98 17.30 -1.61
N LEU A 364 -5.72 17.30 -2.06
CA LEU A 364 -4.56 17.03 -1.22
C LEU A 364 -3.37 17.89 -1.67
N PRO A 365 -3.45 19.23 -1.52
CA PRO A 365 -2.44 20.13 -2.03
C PRO A 365 -1.09 19.93 -1.33
N ASP A 366 -1.11 19.52 -0.05
CA ASP A 366 0.10 19.31 0.74
C ASP A 366 1.06 18.34 0.07
N LEU A 367 0.57 17.27 -0.60
CA LEU A 367 1.41 16.25 -1.22
C LEU A 367 2.34 16.81 -2.33
N ALA A 368 2.06 18.02 -2.81
CA ALA A 368 2.99 18.75 -3.64
C ALA A 368 4.35 18.94 -2.93
N TRP A 369 5.42 18.89 -3.74
CA TRP A 369 6.77 19.22 -3.29
C TRP A 369 7.21 18.56 -1.96
N GLY A 370 7.00 17.24 -1.81
CA GLY A 370 7.46 16.48 -0.64
C GLY A 370 6.59 16.66 0.59
N VAL A 371 5.27 16.66 0.44
CA VAL A 371 4.34 16.94 1.54
C VAL A 371 4.60 18.31 2.18
N GLY A 372 4.59 19.36 1.37
CA GLY A 372 4.90 20.74 1.80
C GLY A 372 6.38 20.94 2.17
N GLY A 373 7.29 20.17 1.59
CA GLY A 373 8.73 20.24 1.84
C GLY A 373 9.21 19.48 3.08
N GLN A 374 8.33 18.76 3.78
CA GLN A 374 8.71 17.95 4.95
C GLN A 374 9.55 16.72 4.56
N VAL A 375 9.21 16.12 3.41
CA VAL A 375 9.91 14.96 2.84
C VAL A 375 11.01 15.46 1.92
N ARG A 376 12.13 15.86 2.52
CA ARG A 376 13.31 16.41 1.84
C ARG A 376 14.58 15.64 2.20
N ALA A 377 15.57 15.72 1.31
CA ALA A 377 16.91 15.26 1.65
C ALA A 377 17.54 16.17 2.72
N VAL A 378 18.23 15.57 3.67
CA VAL A 378 19.00 16.25 4.72
C VAL A 378 20.48 15.87 4.56
N ARG A 379 21.39 16.82 4.74
CA ARG A 379 22.83 16.53 4.76
C ARG A 379 23.22 16.08 6.17
N TYR A 380 23.67 14.84 6.26
CA TYR A 380 24.28 14.23 7.44
C TYR A 380 25.07 12.98 6.96
N PRO A 381 25.92 12.33 7.77
CA PRO A 381 26.37 12.79 9.09
C PRO A 381 26.95 14.19 9.04
#